data_AF-F3GP67-F1
#
_entry.id   AF-F3GP67-F1
#
_cell.length_a   1.000
_cell.length_b   1.000
_cell.length_c   1.000
_cell.angle_alpha   90.00
_cell.angle_beta   90.00
_cell.angle_gamma   90.00
#
_symmetry.space_group_name_H-M   'P 1'
#
loop_
_entity.id
_entity.type
_entity.pdbx_description
1 polymer ?
#
loop_
_entity_poly.entity_id
_entity_poly.type
_entity_poly.pdbx_seq_one_letter_code
_entity_poly.pdbx_strand_id
1 'polypeptide(L)' 'QQLLASLGVEAGEQRLDQCIHSLFAEQAQRRADAPALTFAGQTLSYAELDAKANQLAWMLRERGVGPQVRVGL' A
#
# COMPACT_ATOMS: atom_id res chain seq x y z
N GLN A 1 -19.92 3.80 -9.99
CA GLN A 1 -19.39 2.55 -10.57
C GLN A 1 -18.00 2.82 -11.21
N GLN A 2 -16.98 3.18 -10.43
CA GLN A 2 -15.63 3.46 -10.97
C GLN A 2 -14.45 3.09 -10.03
N LEU A 3 -14.71 2.44 -8.89
CA LEU A 3 -13.66 2.17 -7.89
C LEU A 3 -12.90 0.83 -8.09
N LEU A 4 -13.37 -0.05 -8.98
CA LEU A 4 -12.77 -1.37 -9.21
C LEU A 4 -11.68 -1.38 -10.29
N ALA A 5 -11.57 -0.31 -11.10
CA ALA A 5 -10.61 -0.24 -12.21
C ALA A 5 -9.23 0.32 -11.81
N SER A 6 -9.12 1.03 -10.68
CA SER A 6 -7.86 1.66 -10.25
C SER A 6 -6.83 0.70 -9.66
N LEU A 7 -7.26 -0.52 -9.29
CA LEU A 7 -6.38 -1.56 -8.72
C LEU A 7 -5.92 -2.62 -9.73
N GLY A 8 -6.15 -2.43 -11.03
CA GLY A 8 -5.56 -3.26 -12.07
C GLY A 8 -5.76 -4.76 -11.83
N VAL A 9 -7.01 -5.21 -11.78
CA VAL A 9 -7.34 -6.64 -11.68
C VAL A 9 -7.11 -7.29 -13.04
N GLU A 10 -5.85 -7.58 -13.36
CA GLU A 10 -5.52 -8.68 -14.27
C GLU A 10 -5.45 -9.93 -13.39
N ALA A 11 -6.50 -10.74 -13.44
CA ALA A 11 -6.62 -12.00 -12.74
C ALA A 11 -5.70 -13.04 -13.40
N GLY A 12 -4.46 -13.11 -12.93
CA GLY A 12 -3.62 -14.29 -13.07
C GLY A 12 -3.38 -14.87 -11.69
N GLU A 13 -3.51 -16.18 -11.52
CA GLU A 13 -3.23 -16.93 -10.27
C GLU A 13 -1.92 -16.45 -9.58
N GLN A 14 -0.94 -16.00 -10.37
CA GLN A 14 0.34 -15.40 -9.97
C GLN A 14 0.25 -14.10 -9.12
N ARG A 15 -0.88 -13.39 -9.12
CA ARG A 15 -1.07 -12.16 -8.31
C ARG A 15 -1.40 -12.49 -6.85
N LEU A 16 -2.09 -13.60 -6.62
CA LEU A 16 -2.54 -14.00 -5.28
C LEU A 16 -1.41 -14.54 -4.41
N ASP A 17 -0.34 -15.02 -5.04
CA ASP A 17 0.89 -15.46 -4.35
C ASP A 17 1.75 -14.28 -3.84
N GLN A 18 1.41 -13.04 -4.22
CA GLN A 18 2.17 -11.85 -3.84
C GLN A 18 1.57 -11.15 -2.62
N CYS A 19 2.44 -10.61 -1.77
CA CYS A 19 1.99 -9.81 -0.65
C CYS A 19 1.36 -8.49 -1.15
N ILE A 20 0.24 -8.09 -0.53
CA ILE A 20 -0.49 -6.86 -0.86
C ILE A 20 0.43 -5.63 -0.84
N HIS A 21 1.35 -5.55 0.12
CA HIS A 21 2.29 -4.42 0.21
C HIS A 21 3.24 -4.34 -0.99
N SER A 22 3.63 -5.47 -1.58
CA SER A 22 4.46 -5.51 -2.79
C SER A 22 3.70 -4.99 -4.02
N LEU A 23 2.45 -5.43 -4.17
CA LEU A 23 1.57 -4.95 -5.26
C LEU A 23 1.30 -3.44 -5.12
N PHE A 24 1.16 -2.96 -3.90
CA PHE A 24 1.00 -1.53 -3.62
C PHE A 24 2.24 -0.73 -3.98
N ALA A 25 3.43 -1.18 -3.54
CA ALA A 25 4.69 -0.52 -3.86
C ALA A 25 4.94 -0.45 -5.38
N GLU A 26 4.60 -1.50 -6.11
CA GLU A 26 4.68 -1.53 -7.57
C GLU A 26 3.75 -0.49 -8.21
N GLN A 27 2.52 -0.36 -7.72
CA GLN A 27 1.60 0.69 -8.15
C GLN A 27 2.12 2.08 -7.79
N ALA A 28 2.76 2.25 -6.63
CA ALA A 28 3.34 3.51 -6.20
C ALA A 28 4.53 3.95 -7.06
N GLN A 29 5.28 3.01 -7.62
CA GLN A 29 6.29 3.33 -8.63
C GLN A 29 5.65 3.70 -9.97
N ARG A 30 4.62 2.98 -10.41
CA ARG A 30 3.96 3.21 -11.71
C ARG A 30 3.15 4.50 -11.76
N ARG A 31 2.53 4.88 -10.65
CA ARG A 31 1.58 6.00 -10.56
C ARG A 31 1.91 6.92 -9.38
N ALA A 32 3.19 7.26 -9.22
CA ALA A 32 3.71 8.01 -8.09
C ALA A 32 2.88 9.26 -7.72
N ASP A 33 2.53 10.09 -8.72
CA ASP A 33 1.83 11.35 -8.53
C ASP A 33 0.29 11.21 -8.53
N ALA A 34 -0.25 10.02 -8.78
CA ALA A 34 -1.69 9.81 -8.79
C ALA A 34 -2.25 9.83 -7.36
N PRO A 35 -3.46 10.39 -7.14
CA PRO A 35 -4.09 10.39 -5.83
C PRO A 35 -4.42 8.95 -5.40
N ALA A 36 -3.95 8.55 -4.20
CA ALA A 36 -4.16 7.23 -3.62
C ALA A 36 -5.17 7.23 -2.48
N LEU A 37 -5.17 8.29 -1.67
CA LEU A 37 -6.02 8.42 -0.50
C LEU A 37 -6.45 9.88 -0.32
N THR A 38 -7.74 10.13 -0.25
CA THR A 38 -8.29 11.42 0.16
C THR A 38 -9.07 11.25 1.45
N PHE A 39 -8.68 11.97 2.49
CA PHE A 39 -9.35 11.96 3.79
C PHE A 39 -9.26 13.32 4.46
N ALA A 40 -10.35 13.77 5.08
CA ALA A 40 -10.42 15.04 5.81
C ALA A 40 -9.87 16.25 5.01
N GLY A 41 -10.17 16.33 3.72
CA GLY A 41 -9.73 17.43 2.84
C GLY A 41 -8.26 17.36 2.41
N GLN A 42 -7.51 16.33 2.83
CA GLN A 42 -6.14 16.09 2.40
C GLN A 42 -6.12 14.93 1.41
N THR A 43 -5.27 15.05 0.39
CA THR A 43 -5.04 13.99 -0.59
C THR A 43 -3.57 13.62 -0.56
N LEU A 44 -3.28 12.33 -0.44
CA LEU A 44 -1.96 11.77 -0.58
C LEU A 44 -1.83 11.07 -1.92
N SER A 45 -0.70 11.26 -2.59
CA SER A 45 -0.32 10.48 -3.75
C SER A 45 0.06 9.06 -3.35
N TYR A 46 0.17 8.15 -4.34
CA TYR A 46 0.66 6.80 -4.06
C TYR A 46 2.08 6.81 -3.48
N ALA A 47 2.97 7.65 -3.98
CA ALA A 47 4.34 7.75 -3.47
C ALA A 47 4.38 8.26 -2.01
N GLU A 48 3.55 9.26 -1.68
CA GLU A 48 3.48 9.81 -0.32
C GLU A 48 2.90 8.80 0.67
N LEU A 49 1.86 8.07 0.27
CA LEU A 49 1.24 7.05 1.11
C LEU A 49 2.20 5.88 1.34
N ASP A 50 2.89 5.40 0.29
CA ASP A 50 3.89 4.33 0.40
C ASP A 50 5.05 4.71 1.32
N ALA A 51 5.59 5.93 1.17
CA ALA A 51 6.67 6.42 2.01
C ALA A 51 6.28 6.46 3.50
N LYS A 52 5.07 6.95 3.82
CA LYS A 52 4.55 6.99 5.20
C LYS A 52 4.32 5.58 5.75
N ALA A 53 3.76 4.67 4.95
CA ALA A 53 3.56 3.28 5.35
C ALA A 53 4.90 2.57 5.62
N ASN A 54 5.90 2.78 4.77
CA ASN A 54 7.24 2.24 4.94
C ASN A 54 7.93 2.78 6.20
N GLN A 55 7.81 4.08 6.49
CA GLN A 55 8.31 4.67 7.73
C GLN A 55 7.66 4.01 8.96
N LEU A 56 6.34 3.80 8.94
CA LEU A 56 5.62 3.11 10.00
C LEU A 56 6.10 1.64 10.14
N ALA A 57 6.32 0.94 9.04
CA ALA A 57 6.82 -0.43 9.05
C ALA A 57 8.20 -0.53 9.71
N TRP A 58 9.13 0.39 9.41
CA TRP A 58 10.43 0.46 10.07
C TRP A 58 10.30 0.68 11.57
N MET A 59 9.49 1.66 11.96
CA MET A 59 9.16 1.96 13.35
C MET A 59 8.57 0.76 14.10
N LEU A 60 7.73 -0.04 13.47
CA LEU A 60 7.14 -1.25 14.07
C LEU A 60 8.21 -2.35 14.21
N ARG A 61 9.07 -2.52 13.20
CA ARG A 61 10.18 -3.47 13.25
C ARG A 61 11.16 -3.17 14.37
N GLU A 62 11.50 -1.90 14.58
CA GLU A 62 12.35 -1.47 15.71
C GLU A 62 11.71 -1.79 17.08
N ARG A 63 10.38 -1.85 17.15
CA ARG A 63 9.64 -2.25 18.36
C ARG A 63 9.45 -3.77 18.48
N GLY A 64 10.10 -4.57 17.63
CA GLY A 64 10.05 -6.03 17.67
C GLY A 64 8.92 -6.67 16.87
N VAL A 65 8.19 -5.90 16.05
CA VAL A 65 7.17 -6.47 15.15
C VAL A 65 7.86 -7.19 14.00
N GLY A 66 7.54 -8.48 13.85
CA GLY A 66 8.04 -9.36 12.80
C GLY A 66 6.95 -10.25 12.21
N PRO A 67 7.32 -11.28 11.44
CA PRO A 67 6.36 -12.24 10.90
C PRO A 67 5.48 -12.81 12.00
N GLN A 68 4.18 -12.94 11.72
CA GLN A 68 3.17 -13.51 12.63
C GLN A 68 2.91 -12.71 13.92
N VAL A 69 3.52 -11.54 14.10
CA VAL A 69 3.21 -10.63 15.21
C VAL A 69 1.96 -9.82 14.90
N ARG A 70 0.99 -9.82 15.82
CA ARG A 70 -0.27 -9.08 15.68
C ARG A 70 -0.12 -7.67 16.25
N VAL A 71 -0.60 -6.67 15.49
CA VAL A 71 -0.63 -5.25 15.88
C VAL A 71 -2.11 -4.81 15.94
N GLY A 72 -2.51 -4.15 17.01
CA GLY A 72 -3.85 -3.55 17.13
C GLY A 72 -3.97 -2.29 16.29
N LEU A 73 -5.15 -2.05 15.70
CA LEU A 73 -5.46 -0.91 14.83
C LEU A 73 -6.54 -0.03 15.46
#